data_AF-A0A132BAG1-F1
#
_entry.id   AF-A0A132BAG1-F1
#
_cell.length_a   1.000
_cell.length_b   1.000
_cell.length_c   1.000
_cell.angle_alpha   90.00
_cell.angle_beta   90.00
_cell.angle_gamma   90.00
#
_symmetry.space_group_name_H-M   'P 1'
#
loop_
_entity.id
_entity.type
_entity.pdbx_description
1 polymer ?
#
loop_
_entity_poly.entity_id
_entity_poly.type
_entity_poly.pdbx_seq_one_letter_code
_entity_poly.pdbx_strand_id
1 'polypeptide(L)'
;MPPPVTFILDPELFNPGFYASILRFWLPTYPKPSSQFTQSDVLRWFGSSSSTDEQVCTLAGRALSSTGPENLILPPFTSFEGDRTLYDEIAAPFIRHLHSSNEDSGTIPNNAHSALALSILLDQFPRNVYRGQAAVYTHYDRLARAAAAKIRSVGLDHAECFAKSPVWRIWLYMNLEHSESVSDHEMFQSALGEMLEISKTEGDEMGSRFVERAMEFEQKIWSR
;
A
#
# COMPACT_ATOMS: atom_id res chain seq x y z
N MET A 1 25.29 -23.32 10.21
CA MET A 1 24.11 -23.15 9.34
C MET A 1 24.52 -22.28 8.17
N PRO A 2 24.16 -22.61 6.92
CA PRO A 2 24.28 -21.62 5.85
C PRO A 2 23.46 -20.38 6.26
N PRO A 3 23.92 -19.16 5.95
CA PRO A 3 23.12 -17.97 6.18
C PRO A 3 21.77 -18.15 5.50
N PRO A 4 20.65 -17.67 6.09
CA PRO A 4 19.35 -17.76 5.45
C PRO A 4 19.46 -17.13 4.07
N VAL A 5 19.14 -17.92 3.03
CA VAL A 5 19.07 -17.42 1.65
C VAL A 5 18.09 -16.27 1.68
N THR A 6 18.63 -15.08 1.53
CA THR A 6 17.88 -13.87 1.72
C THR A 6 17.06 -13.66 0.46
N PHE A 7 15.73 -13.73 0.55
CA PHE A 7 14.84 -13.55 -0.59
C PHE A 7 15.10 -12.20 -1.30
N ILE A 8 15.16 -12.21 -2.62
CA ILE A 8 15.42 -11.04 -3.48
C ILE A 8 14.26 -10.93 -4.46
N LEU A 9 13.70 -9.72 -4.59
CA LEU A 9 12.68 -9.44 -5.61
C LEU A 9 13.30 -9.54 -7.00
N ASP A 10 12.63 -10.26 -7.89
CA ASP A 10 13.05 -10.39 -9.29
C ASP A 10 13.00 -9.02 -9.98
N PRO A 11 14.15 -8.44 -10.40
CA PRO A 11 14.17 -7.12 -11.04
C PRO A 11 13.45 -7.10 -12.40
N GLU A 12 13.19 -8.25 -13.03
CA GLU A 12 12.37 -8.30 -14.25
C GLU A 12 10.89 -8.09 -13.93
N LEU A 13 10.44 -8.51 -12.74
CA LEU A 13 9.06 -8.33 -12.27
C LEU A 13 8.87 -7.01 -11.52
N PHE A 14 9.85 -6.63 -10.71
CA PHE A 14 9.83 -5.45 -9.86
C PHE A 14 10.76 -4.39 -10.46
N ASN A 15 10.20 -3.50 -11.26
CA ASN A 15 10.94 -2.42 -11.90
C ASN A 15 10.08 -1.15 -12.02
N PRO A 16 10.68 0.02 -12.33
CA PRO A 16 9.94 1.28 -12.41
C PRO A 16 8.76 1.25 -13.41
N GLY A 17 8.87 0.51 -14.51
CA GLY A 17 7.81 0.36 -15.50
C GLY A 17 6.59 -0.40 -14.95
N PHE A 18 6.84 -1.44 -14.16
CA PHE A 18 5.80 -2.18 -13.45
C PHE A 18 5.09 -1.30 -12.41
N TYR A 19 5.84 -0.59 -11.56
CA TYR A 19 5.25 0.33 -10.58
C TYR A 19 4.43 1.44 -11.23
N ALA A 20 4.93 2.07 -12.30
CA ALA A 20 4.17 3.05 -13.04
C ALA A 20 2.88 2.47 -13.65
N SER A 21 2.87 1.19 -14.00
CA SER A 21 1.68 0.49 -14.52
C SER A 21 0.65 0.23 -13.42
N ILE A 22 1.09 -0.17 -12.21
CA ILE A 22 0.22 -0.27 -11.03
C ILE A 22 -0.43 1.09 -10.74
N LEU A 23 0.37 2.16 -10.65
CA LEU A 23 -0.15 3.48 -10.30
C LEU A 23 -1.09 4.04 -11.36
N ARG A 24 -0.78 3.87 -12.66
CA ARG A 24 -1.66 4.31 -13.75
C ARG A 24 -2.99 3.55 -13.76
N PHE A 25 -2.98 2.28 -13.34
CA PHE A 25 -4.20 1.49 -13.24
C PHE A 25 -5.05 1.89 -12.02
N TRP A 26 -4.40 2.05 -10.86
CA TRP A 26 -5.10 2.22 -9.59
C TRP A 26 -5.46 3.67 -9.29
N LEU A 27 -4.58 4.62 -9.59
CA LEU A 27 -4.72 6.01 -9.19
C LEU A 27 -5.22 6.89 -10.34
N PRO A 28 -6.33 7.62 -10.14
CA PRO A 28 -6.70 8.68 -11.05
C PRO A 28 -5.61 9.74 -11.05
N THR A 29 -5.49 10.42 -12.18
CA THR A 29 -4.57 11.53 -12.45
C THR A 29 -3.07 11.20 -12.42
N TYR A 30 -2.63 9.98 -12.08
CA TYR A 30 -1.21 9.59 -12.17
C TYR A 30 -0.66 9.83 -13.60
N PRO A 31 0.51 10.49 -13.77
CA PRO A 31 1.53 10.82 -12.77
C PRO A 31 1.42 12.22 -12.13
N LYS A 32 0.31 12.93 -12.30
CA LYS A 32 0.08 14.26 -11.72
C LYS A 32 -0.76 14.15 -10.45
N PRO A 33 -0.20 14.40 -9.25
CA PRO A 33 -0.95 14.28 -8.00
C PRO A 33 -2.12 15.27 -7.99
N SER A 34 -3.30 14.74 -7.71
CA SER A 34 -4.55 15.49 -7.55
C SER A 34 -5.54 14.64 -6.75
N SER A 35 -6.50 15.28 -6.10
CA SER A 35 -7.62 14.58 -5.45
C SER A 35 -8.80 14.33 -6.38
N GLN A 36 -8.67 14.60 -7.68
CA GLN A 36 -9.74 14.35 -8.66
C GLN A 36 -9.91 12.85 -8.93
N PHE A 37 -11.12 12.36 -8.77
CA PHE A 37 -11.51 10.99 -9.11
C PHE A 37 -12.96 10.92 -9.60
N THR A 38 -13.29 9.82 -10.27
CA THR A 38 -14.62 9.56 -10.83
C THR A 38 -15.34 8.43 -10.08
N GLN A 39 -16.63 8.25 -10.34
CA GLN A 39 -17.38 7.09 -9.81
C GLN A 39 -16.77 5.76 -10.27
N SER A 40 -16.18 5.70 -11.47
CA SER A 40 -15.51 4.49 -11.97
C SER A 40 -14.26 4.15 -11.16
N ASP A 41 -13.56 5.16 -10.64
CA ASP A 41 -12.40 4.94 -9.75
C ASP A 41 -12.85 4.39 -8.39
N VAL A 42 -13.93 4.94 -7.83
CA VAL A 42 -14.55 4.41 -6.60
C VAL A 42 -14.99 2.95 -6.77
N LEU A 43 -15.58 2.59 -7.92
CA LEU A 43 -15.97 1.21 -8.22
C LEU A 43 -14.76 0.29 -8.40
N ARG A 44 -13.63 0.79 -8.94
CA ARG A 44 -12.38 0.03 -9.04
C ARG A 44 -11.83 -0.29 -7.66
N TRP A 45 -11.86 0.67 -6.75
CA TRP A 45 -11.28 0.57 -5.41
C TRP A 45 -12.12 -0.27 -4.45
N PHE A 46 -13.43 0.01 -4.39
CA PHE A 46 -14.30 -0.50 -3.34
C PHE A 46 -15.43 -1.40 -3.87
N GLY A 47 -15.50 -1.58 -5.19
CA GLY A 47 -16.47 -2.46 -5.82
C GLY A 47 -16.04 -3.93 -5.87
N SER A 48 -16.99 -4.79 -6.18
CA SER A 48 -16.75 -6.21 -6.48
C SER A 48 -17.06 -6.46 -7.96
N SER A 49 -16.04 -6.34 -8.81
CA SER A 49 -16.12 -6.45 -10.28
C SER A 49 -15.17 -7.52 -10.77
N SER A 50 -15.69 -8.53 -11.47
CA SER A 50 -14.85 -9.58 -12.09
C SER A 50 -13.90 -9.02 -13.15
N SER A 51 -14.29 -7.94 -13.83
CA SER A 51 -13.44 -7.26 -14.80
C SER A 51 -12.22 -6.61 -14.15
N THR A 52 -12.37 -6.06 -12.94
CA THR A 52 -11.25 -5.50 -12.18
C THR A 52 -10.33 -6.61 -11.69
N ASP A 53 -10.91 -7.71 -11.19
CA ASP A 53 -10.14 -8.87 -10.73
C ASP A 53 -9.27 -9.46 -11.86
N GLU A 54 -9.82 -9.61 -13.08
CA GLU A 54 -9.09 -10.09 -14.26
C GLU A 54 -7.95 -9.16 -14.70
N GLN A 55 -8.20 -7.85 -14.68
CA GLN A 55 -7.20 -6.83 -15.03
C GLN A 55 -6.04 -6.82 -14.02
N VAL A 56 -6.35 -6.90 -12.72
CA VAL A 56 -5.32 -6.99 -11.68
C VAL A 56 -4.53 -8.29 -11.79
N CYS A 57 -5.20 -9.42 -12.03
CA CYS A 57 -4.55 -10.71 -12.24
C CYS A 57 -3.58 -10.67 -13.42
N THR A 58 -4.00 -10.08 -14.54
CA THR A 58 -3.15 -9.89 -15.73
C THR A 58 -1.96 -8.98 -15.44
N LEU A 59 -2.19 -7.88 -14.72
CA LEU A 59 -1.16 -6.89 -14.43
C LEU A 59 -0.10 -7.40 -13.44
N ALA A 60 -0.52 -8.06 -12.37
CA ALA A 60 0.32 -8.29 -11.19
C ALA A 60 0.37 -9.74 -10.69
N GLY A 61 -0.40 -10.67 -11.28
CA GLY A 61 -0.48 -12.06 -10.82
C GLY A 61 0.88 -12.75 -10.73
N ARG A 62 1.81 -12.47 -11.66
CA ARG A 62 3.18 -13.01 -11.61
C ARG A 62 3.99 -12.47 -10.42
N ALA A 63 3.91 -11.16 -10.16
CA ALA A 63 4.62 -10.52 -9.05
C ALA A 63 4.04 -10.93 -7.68
N LEU A 64 2.72 -11.11 -7.61
CA LEU A 64 2.06 -11.64 -6.42
C LEU A 64 2.49 -13.07 -6.16
N SER A 65 2.42 -13.95 -7.17
CA SER A 65 2.84 -15.36 -7.01
C SER A 65 4.31 -15.49 -6.61
N SER A 66 5.22 -14.66 -7.17
CA SER A 66 6.63 -14.69 -6.80
C SER A 66 6.92 -14.21 -5.37
N THR A 67 6.01 -13.44 -4.76
CA THR A 67 6.07 -13.00 -3.36
C THR A 67 5.08 -13.73 -2.46
N GLY A 68 4.41 -14.77 -2.97
CA GLY A 68 3.43 -15.56 -2.25
C GLY A 68 4.05 -16.51 -1.20
N PRO A 69 3.21 -17.18 -0.40
CA PRO A 69 3.64 -17.99 0.74
C PRO A 69 4.46 -19.25 0.35
N GLU A 70 4.53 -19.61 -0.93
CA GLU A 70 5.40 -20.70 -1.41
C GLU A 70 6.84 -20.23 -1.67
N ASN A 71 7.03 -18.93 -1.96
CA ASN A 71 8.31 -18.37 -2.40
C ASN A 71 8.96 -17.44 -1.35
N LEU A 72 8.14 -16.71 -0.59
CA LEU A 72 8.57 -15.86 0.51
C LEU A 72 7.98 -16.40 1.82
N ILE A 73 8.79 -17.14 2.58
CA ILE A 73 8.35 -17.69 3.86
C ILE A 73 8.49 -16.62 4.94
N LEU A 74 7.37 -16.24 5.56
CA LEU A 74 7.38 -15.33 6.71
C LEU A 74 7.68 -16.08 8.00
N PRO A 75 8.27 -15.41 9.01
CA PRO A 75 8.33 -15.94 10.36
C PRO A 75 6.93 -16.35 10.87
N PRO A 76 6.83 -17.33 11.79
CA PRO A 76 5.56 -17.72 12.38
C PRO A 76 4.85 -16.54 13.03
N PHE A 77 3.57 -16.37 12.73
CA PHE A 77 2.74 -15.37 13.39
C PHE A 77 2.44 -15.82 14.82
N THR A 78 2.60 -14.92 15.78
CA THR A 78 2.33 -15.16 17.21
C THR A 78 1.31 -14.17 17.75
N SER A 79 1.56 -12.88 17.59
CA SER A 79 0.63 -11.77 17.80
C SER A 79 1.00 -10.60 16.89
N PHE A 80 0.17 -9.57 16.82
CA PHE A 80 0.50 -8.34 16.09
C PHE A 80 1.75 -7.65 16.65
N GLU A 81 1.91 -7.63 17.97
CA GLU A 81 3.09 -7.08 18.65
C GLU A 81 4.33 -7.91 18.35
N GLY A 82 4.21 -9.24 18.36
CA GLY A 82 5.28 -10.13 17.96
C GLY A 82 5.71 -9.90 16.51
N ASP A 83 4.74 -9.76 15.61
CA ASP A 83 4.99 -9.50 14.18
C ASP A 83 5.70 -8.16 13.96
N ARG A 84 5.33 -7.12 14.71
CA ARG A 84 6.00 -5.80 14.67
C ARG A 84 7.48 -5.88 14.99
N THR A 85 7.90 -6.77 15.90
CA THR A 85 9.34 -6.97 16.19
C THR A 85 10.11 -7.54 15.00
N LEU A 86 9.41 -8.12 14.02
CA LEU A 86 9.96 -8.79 12.84
C LEU A 86 9.77 -7.97 11.56
N TYR A 87 9.22 -6.75 11.63
CA TYR A 87 8.97 -5.92 10.44
C TYR A 87 10.23 -5.63 9.63
N ASP A 88 11.40 -5.52 10.26
CA ASP A 88 12.67 -5.36 9.55
C ASP A 88 12.98 -6.58 8.66
N GLU A 89 12.70 -7.79 9.13
CA GLU A 89 12.90 -9.02 8.38
C GLU A 89 11.82 -9.18 7.29
N ILE A 90 10.55 -8.98 7.65
CA ILE A 90 9.39 -9.15 6.76
C ILE A 90 9.45 -8.17 5.58
N ALA A 91 9.83 -6.91 5.83
CA ALA A 91 9.90 -5.88 4.80
C ALA A 91 11.26 -5.82 4.07
N ALA A 92 12.29 -6.54 4.53
CA ALA A 92 13.65 -6.46 3.98
C ALA A 92 13.75 -6.59 2.45
N PRO A 93 13.00 -7.50 1.78
CA PRO A 93 13.06 -7.59 0.32
C PRO A 93 12.59 -6.31 -0.38
N PHE A 94 11.51 -5.71 0.11
CA PHE A 94 10.87 -4.53 -0.47
C PHE A 94 11.66 -3.26 -0.19
N ILE A 95 12.14 -3.08 1.04
CA ILE A 95 12.91 -1.89 1.41
C ILE A 95 14.25 -1.83 0.69
N ARG A 96 14.97 -2.95 0.60
CA ARG A 96 16.23 -2.98 -0.17
C ARG A 96 16.01 -2.65 -1.64
N HIS A 97 14.91 -3.15 -2.21
CA HIS A 97 14.55 -2.85 -3.59
C HIS A 97 14.27 -1.35 -3.78
N LEU A 98 13.46 -0.73 -2.92
CA LEU A 98 13.22 0.72 -2.95
C LEU A 98 14.51 1.54 -2.84
N HIS A 99 15.48 1.10 -2.03
CA HIS A 99 16.76 1.81 -1.88
C HIS A 99 17.70 1.61 -3.08
N SER A 100 17.62 0.47 -3.77
CA SER A 100 18.44 0.15 -4.94
C SER A 100 18.03 0.88 -6.22
N SER A 101 16.79 1.36 -6.30
CA SER A 101 16.22 2.04 -7.47
C SER A 101 16.45 3.57 -7.50
N ASN A 102 17.42 4.07 -6.72
CA ASN A 102 17.83 5.47 -6.64
C ASN A 102 18.56 5.95 -7.91
N GLU A 103 17.91 5.90 -9.07
CA GLU A 103 18.29 6.72 -10.21
C GLU A 103 17.56 8.07 -10.11
N ASP A 104 18.37 9.12 -9.93
CA ASP A 104 17.97 10.51 -9.69
C ASP A 104 17.32 11.12 -10.95
N SER A 105 16.00 10.95 -11.08
CA SER A 105 15.20 11.52 -12.17
C SER A 105 14.36 12.70 -11.69
N GLY A 106 15.01 13.73 -11.16
CA GLY A 106 14.64 15.16 -11.28
C GLY A 106 13.24 15.68 -10.88
N THR A 107 12.26 14.89 -10.46
CA THR A 107 10.96 15.39 -9.97
C THR A 107 10.28 14.32 -9.09
N ILE A 108 10.27 14.56 -7.76
CA ILE A 108 9.84 13.64 -6.69
C ILE A 108 10.76 12.41 -6.60
N PRO A 109 11.22 11.96 -5.41
CA PRO A 109 12.03 10.75 -5.34
C PRO A 109 11.25 9.57 -5.92
N ASN A 110 11.79 8.89 -6.94
CA ASN A 110 11.23 7.68 -7.58
C ASN A 110 10.73 6.64 -6.54
N ASN A 111 11.33 6.67 -5.35
CA ASN A 111 11.00 5.81 -4.22
C ASN A 111 9.61 6.04 -3.63
N ALA A 112 9.07 7.26 -3.64
CA ALA A 112 7.73 7.55 -3.10
C ALA A 112 6.63 6.90 -3.94
N HIS A 113 6.72 7.00 -5.26
CA HIS A 113 5.82 6.30 -6.19
C HIS A 113 5.99 4.78 -6.10
N SER A 114 7.23 4.30 -6.02
CA SER A 114 7.49 2.87 -5.89
C SER A 114 6.94 2.31 -4.56
N ALA A 115 7.07 3.05 -3.46
CA ALA A 115 6.48 2.72 -2.16
C ALA A 115 4.94 2.67 -2.20
N LEU A 116 4.32 3.63 -2.89
CA LEU A 116 2.87 3.66 -3.12
C LEU A 116 2.40 2.48 -3.95
N ALA A 117 3.11 2.17 -5.05
CA ALA A 117 2.80 1.04 -5.90
C ALA A 117 2.94 -0.29 -5.15
N LEU A 118 3.98 -0.44 -4.33
CA LEU A 118 4.16 -1.61 -3.47
C LEU A 118 3.05 -1.72 -2.42
N SER A 119 2.61 -0.61 -1.82
CA SER A 119 1.50 -0.64 -0.85
C SER A 119 0.21 -1.15 -1.50
N ILE A 120 -0.11 -0.66 -2.71
CA ILE A 120 -1.26 -1.14 -3.50
C ILE A 120 -1.08 -2.61 -3.90
N LEU A 121 0.11 -3.00 -4.36
CA LEU A 121 0.43 -4.37 -4.76
C LEU A 121 0.31 -5.36 -3.60
N LEU A 122 0.70 -4.98 -2.39
CA LEU A 122 0.71 -5.87 -1.24
C LEU A 122 -0.62 -5.90 -0.49
N ASP A 123 -1.45 -4.86 -0.60
CA ASP A 123 -2.71 -4.78 0.12
C ASP A 123 -3.93 -4.97 -0.79
N GLN A 124 -4.08 -4.14 -1.82
CA GLN A 124 -5.30 -4.12 -2.64
C GLN A 124 -5.34 -5.27 -3.64
N PHE A 125 -4.24 -5.49 -4.36
CA PHE A 125 -4.24 -6.47 -5.45
C PHE A 125 -4.47 -7.92 -4.98
N PRO A 126 -3.96 -8.38 -3.82
CA PRO A 126 -4.30 -9.70 -3.29
C PRO A 126 -5.80 -9.88 -3.01
N ARG A 127 -6.51 -8.81 -2.62
CA ARG A 127 -7.97 -8.84 -2.39
C ARG A 127 -8.75 -9.01 -3.70
N ASN A 128 -8.17 -8.63 -4.84
CA ASN A 128 -8.71 -8.89 -6.18
C ASN A 128 -8.33 -10.28 -6.71
N VAL A 129 -7.04 -10.66 -6.61
CA VAL A 129 -6.51 -11.89 -7.24
C VAL A 129 -6.81 -13.15 -6.41
N TYR A 130 -6.75 -13.04 -5.09
CA TYR A 130 -6.92 -14.17 -4.16
C TYR A 130 -8.19 -14.02 -3.32
N ARG A 131 -9.26 -13.46 -3.91
CA ARG A 131 -10.54 -13.21 -3.23
C ARG A 131 -11.02 -14.45 -2.46
N GLY A 132 -11.24 -14.28 -1.16
CA GLY A 132 -11.72 -15.35 -0.27
C GLY A 132 -10.66 -16.38 0.14
N GLN A 133 -9.38 -16.21 -0.23
CA GLN A 133 -8.29 -17.10 0.16
C GLN A 133 -7.58 -16.60 1.42
N ALA A 134 -7.17 -17.53 2.28
CA ALA A 134 -6.47 -17.21 3.53
C ALA A 134 -5.17 -16.42 3.32
N ALA A 135 -4.48 -16.63 2.19
CA ALA A 135 -3.22 -15.97 1.87
C ALA A 135 -3.30 -14.43 1.89
N VAL A 136 -4.47 -13.85 1.59
CA VAL A 136 -4.68 -12.40 1.70
C VAL A 136 -4.38 -11.93 3.14
N TYR A 137 -5.00 -12.59 4.12
CA TYR A 137 -4.96 -12.19 5.53
C TYR A 137 -3.71 -12.69 6.27
N THR A 138 -3.27 -13.92 5.97
CA THR A 138 -2.17 -14.57 6.71
C THR A 138 -0.79 -14.24 6.17
N HIS A 139 -0.71 -13.71 4.95
CA HIS A 139 0.56 -13.46 4.26
C HIS A 139 0.67 -12.03 3.77
N TYR A 140 -0.23 -11.60 2.86
CA TYR A 140 -0.12 -10.30 2.22
C TYR A 140 -0.40 -9.13 3.18
N ASP A 141 -1.38 -9.24 4.09
CA ASP A 141 -1.62 -8.20 5.10
C ASP A 141 -0.40 -7.98 6.01
N ARG A 142 0.33 -9.06 6.34
CA ARG A 142 1.58 -8.96 7.13
C ARG A 142 2.69 -8.24 6.35
N LEU A 143 2.84 -8.56 5.06
CA LEU A 143 3.76 -7.86 4.17
C LEU A 143 3.41 -6.37 4.05
N ALA A 144 2.13 -6.06 3.85
CA ALA A 144 1.64 -4.69 3.68
C ALA A 144 1.87 -3.84 4.94
N ARG A 145 1.53 -4.37 6.14
CA ARG A 145 1.77 -3.67 7.41
C ARG A 145 3.25 -3.42 7.68
N ALA A 146 4.09 -4.43 7.45
CA ALA A 146 5.54 -4.28 7.62
C ALA A 146 6.10 -3.23 6.64
N ALA A 147 5.68 -3.26 5.37
CA ALA A 147 6.08 -2.28 4.38
C ALA A 147 5.63 -0.86 4.76
N ALA A 148 4.36 -0.68 5.16
CA ALA A 148 3.80 0.61 5.57
C ALA A 148 4.57 1.22 6.76
N ALA A 149 4.87 0.40 7.78
CA ALA A 149 5.66 0.83 8.93
C ALA A 149 7.06 1.31 8.51
N LYS A 150 7.73 0.57 7.61
CA LYS A 150 9.06 0.97 7.13
C LYS A 150 9.02 2.20 6.24
N ILE A 151 8.04 2.32 5.34
CA ILE A 151 7.81 3.52 4.49
C ILE A 151 7.65 4.77 5.36
N ARG A 152 6.82 4.70 6.41
CA ARG A 152 6.64 5.80 7.37
C ARG A 152 7.93 6.10 8.15
N SER A 153 8.66 5.07 8.59
CA SER A 153 9.90 5.25 9.37
C SER A 153 11.00 6.00 8.62
N VAL A 154 11.00 5.92 7.28
CA VAL A 154 11.95 6.65 6.41
C VAL A 154 11.37 7.97 5.86
N GLY A 155 10.16 8.34 6.27
CA GLY A 155 9.50 9.60 5.89
C GLY A 155 9.06 9.68 4.43
N LEU A 156 8.92 8.54 3.73
CA LEU A 156 8.52 8.54 2.32
C LEU A 156 7.07 9.00 2.12
N ASP A 157 6.22 8.86 3.13
CA ASP A 157 4.82 9.31 3.12
C ASP A 157 4.65 10.84 3.18
N HIS A 158 5.72 11.58 3.46
CA HIS A 158 5.77 13.05 3.47
C HIS A 158 6.24 13.65 2.14
N ALA A 159 6.42 12.83 1.09
CA ALA A 159 6.75 13.34 -0.24
C ALA A 159 5.70 14.33 -0.74
N GLU A 160 6.13 15.35 -1.49
CA GLU A 160 5.28 16.46 -1.95
C GLU A 160 4.02 16.01 -2.73
N CYS A 161 4.11 14.90 -3.46
CA CYS A 161 2.95 14.35 -4.19
C CYS A 161 1.80 13.93 -3.25
N PHE A 162 2.11 13.49 -2.04
CA PHE A 162 1.12 13.06 -1.06
C PHE A 162 0.42 14.24 -0.38
N ALA A 163 1.14 15.36 -0.18
CA ALA A 163 0.51 16.60 0.29
C ALA A 163 -0.49 17.16 -0.74
N LYS A 164 -0.22 16.96 -2.04
CA LYS A 164 -1.10 17.39 -3.15
C LYS A 164 -2.23 16.41 -3.48
N SER A 165 -2.25 15.23 -2.87
CA SER A 165 -3.28 14.21 -3.09
C SER A 165 -3.43 13.29 -1.88
N PRO A 166 -4.30 13.62 -0.91
CA PRO A 166 -4.75 12.68 0.11
C PRO A 166 -5.33 11.38 -0.49
N VAL A 167 -5.94 11.45 -1.68
CA VAL A 167 -6.46 10.29 -2.43
C VAL A 167 -5.34 9.31 -2.80
N TRP A 168 -4.12 9.81 -3.03
CA TRP A 168 -2.96 8.95 -3.23
C TRP A 168 -2.39 8.49 -1.89
N ARG A 169 -2.23 9.40 -0.91
CA ARG A 169 -1.60 9.10 0.38
C ARG A 169 -2.33 8.02 1.18
N ILE A 170 -3.66 7.92 1.06
CA ILE A 170 -4.44 6.91 1.81
C ILE A 170 -3.98 5.48 1.57
N TRP A 171 -3.50 5.16 0.35
CA TRP A 171 -3.13 3.79 -0.02
C TRP A 171 -1.85 3.29 0.66
N LEU A 172 -1.04 4.21 1.22
CA LEU A 172 0.07 3.82 2.09
C LEU A 172 -0.41 3.25 3.43
N TYR A 173 -1.64 3.60 3.85
CA TYR A 173 -2.17 3.29 5.18
C TYR A 173 -3.43 2.43 5.17
N MET A 174 -4.05 2.20 4.01
CA MET A 174 -5.27 1.38 3.88
C MET A 174 -5.11 -0.03 4.48
N ASN A 175 -3.91 -0.60 4.40
CA ASN A 175 -3.57 -1.89 5.04
C ASN A 175 -3.79 -1.92 6.56
N LEU A 176 -3.75 -0.76 7.22
CA LEU A 176 -3.97 -0.65 8.66
C LEU A 176 -5.45 -0.74 9.02
N GLU A 177 -6.35 -0.23 8.17
CA GLU A 177 -7.82 -0.40 8.33
C GLU A 177 -8.21 -1.88 8.27
N HIS A 178 -7.44 -2.70 7.56
CA HIS A 178 -7.65 -4.14 7.44
C HIS A 178 -7.08 -4.96 8.60
N SER A 179 -6.37 -4.34 9.53
CA SER A 179 -5.77 -5.03 10.68
C SER A 179 -6.80 -5.30 11.77
N GLU A 180 -6.60 -6.33 12.59
CA GLU A 180 -7.38 -6.54 13.82
C GLU A 180 -6.66 -5.95 15.06
N SER A 181 -5.67 -5.08 14.85
CA SER A 181 -4.89 -4.47 15.91
C SER A 181 -5.31 -3.02 16.19
N VAL A 182 -5.63 -2.74 17.45
CA VAL A 182 -5.97 -1.39 17.93
C VAL A 182 -4.91 -0.36 17.54
N SER A 183 -3.62 -0.65 17.73
CA SER A 183 -2.55 0.30 17.41
C SER A 183 -2.42 0.61 15.92
N ASP A 184 -2.85 -0.29 15.03
CA ASP A 184 -2.81 -0.05 13.59
C ASP A 184 -3.93 0.93 13.20
N HIS A 185 -5.12 0.77 13.77
CA HIS A 185 -6.21 1.73 13.64
C HIS A 185 -5.89 3.10 14.24
N GLU A 186 -5.25 3.18 15.42
CA GLU A 186 -4.76 4.45 15.98
C GLU A 186 -3.80 5.15 15.00
N MET A 187 -2.92 4.36 14.38
CA MET A 187 -1.98 4.86 13.38
C MET A 187 -2.70 5.35 12.11
N PHE A 188 -3.72 4.61 11.65
CA PHE A 188 -4.53 4.99 10.50
C PHE A 188 -5.31 6.28 10.76
N GLN A 189 -5.97 6.40 11.92
CA GLN A 189 -6.69 7.59 12.35
C GLN A 189 -5.78 8.82 12.44
N SER A 190 -4.57 8.66 12.97
CA SER A 190 -3.55 9.71 12.98
C SER A 190 -3.20 10.17 11.56
N ALA A 191 -2.98 9.24 10.63
CA ALA A 191 -2.65 9.57 9.24
C ALA A 191 -3.82 10.28 8.53
N LEU A 192 -5.07 9.84 8.77
CA LEU A 192 -6.28 10.50 8.24
C LEU A 192 -6.42 11.92 8.80
N GLY A 193 -6.14 12.14 10.08
CA GLY A 193 -6.14 13.46 10.70
C GLY A 193 -5.16 14.42 10.01
N GLU A 194 -3.91 13.98 9.82
CA GLU A 194 -2.89 14.76 9.10
C GLU A 194 -3.33 15.09 7.66
N MET A 195 -3.89 14.10 6.93
CA MET A 195 -4.39 14.31 5.57
C MET A 195 -5.53 15.32 5.52
N LEU A 196 -6.44 15.28 6.50
CA LEU A 196 -7.57 16.20 6.55
C LEU A 196 -7.12 17.64 6.83
N GLU A 197 -6.17 17.83 7.77
CA GLU A 197 -5.62 19.15 8.07
C GLU A 197 -4.93 19.77 6.85
N ILE A 198 -4.11 18.98 6.13
CA ILE A 198 -3.43 19.45 4.90
C ILE A 198 -4.48 19.80 3.84
N SER A 199 -5.45 18.91 3.60
CA SER A 199 -6.48 19.13 2.58
C SER A 199 -7.29 20.40 2.83
N LYS A 200 -7.64 20.68 4.10
CA LYS A 200 -8.36 21.90 4.49
C LYS A 200 -7.51 23.15 4.33
N THR A 201 -6.22 23.07 4.67
CA THR A 201 -5.27 24.18 4.54
C THR A 201 -5.06 24.57 3.08
N GLU A 202 -4.96 23.59 2.18
CA GLU A 202 -4.77 23.79 0.74
C GLU A 202 -6.09 24.10 -0.01
N GLY A 203 -7.24 24.09 0.68
CA GLY A 203 -8.55 24.31 0.05
C GLY A 203 -9.01 23.16 -0.87
N ASP A 204 -8.48 21.95 -0.67
CA ASP A 204 -8.86 20.76 -1.42
C ASP A 204 -10.16 20.14 -0.87
N GLU A 205 -11.29 20.64 -1.36
CA GLU A 205 -12.62 20.17 -0.97
C GLU A 205 -12.88 18.70 -1.36
N MET A 206 -12.28 18.21 -2.45
CA MET A 206 -12.49 16.83 -2.88
C MET A 206 -11.68 15.86 -2.02
N GLY A 207 -10.41 16.20 -1.76
CA GLY A 207 -9.55 15.47 -0.84
C GLY A 207 -10.11 15.45 0.58
N SER A 208 -10.55 16.60 1.10
CA SER A 208 -11.16 16.69 2.44
C SER A 208 -12.35 15.75 2.59
N ARG A 209 -13.30 15.78 1.64
CA ARG A 209 -14.48 14.90 1.65
C ARG A 209 -14.11 13.42 1.54
N PHE A 210 -13.09 13.09 0.75
CA PHE A 210 -12.62 11.73 0.61
C PHE A 210 -12.05 11.20 1.94
N VAL A 211 -11.22 12.00 2.62
CA VAL A 211 -10.64 11.65 3.92
C VAL A 211 -11.71 11.56 5.01
N GLU A 212 -12.65 12.52 5.06
CA GLU A 212 -13.77 12.49 6.02
C GLU A 212 -14.60 11.21 5.88
N ARG A 213 -14.85 10.77 4.64
CA ARG A 213 -15.55 9.51 4.38
C ARG A 213 -14.76 8.30 4.88
N ALA A 214 -13.44 8.27 4.71
CA ALA A 214 -12.60 7.21 5.27
C ALA A 214 -12.65 7.19 6.80
N MET A 215 -12.61 8.37 7.45
CA MET A 215 -12.75 8.47 8.91
C MET A 215 -14.12 7.95 9.40
N GLU A 216 -15.20 8.25 8.69
CA GLU A 216 -16.54 7.72 9.01
C GLU A 216 -16.61 6.19 8.90
N PHE A 217 -15.89 5.58 7.93
CA PHE A 217 -15.81 4.13 7.81
C PHE A 217 -15.01 3.53 8.97
N GLU A 218 -13.84 4.08 9.27
CA GLU A 218 -12.99 3.67 10.38
C GLU A 218 -13.74 3.72 11.72
N GLN A 219 -14.51 4.79 11.99
CA GLN A 219 -15.34 4.89 13.20
C GLN A 219 -16.41 3.79 13.30
N LYS A 220 -16.96 3.34 12.17
CA LYS A 220 -17.98 2.29 12.15
C LYS A 220 -17.41 0.92 12.52
N ILE A 221 -16.12 0.67 12.26
CA ILE A 221 -15.44 -0.57 12.65
C ILE A 221 -15.52 -0.76 14.17
N TRP A 222 -15.30 0.32 14.93
CA TRP A 222 -15.34 0.32 16.41
C TRP A 222 -16.74 0.32 17.03
N SER A 223 -17.77 0.64 16.24
CA SER A 223 -19.17 0.69 16.70
C SER A 223 -19.93 -0.64 16.63
N ARG A 224 -19.28 -1.69 16.09
CA ARG A 224 -19.85 -3.04 15.92
C ARG A 224 -19.41 -3.96 17.04
#